data_AF-A0A257TDF1-F1
#
_entry.id   AF-A0A257TDF1-F1
#
_cell.length_a   1.000
_cell.length_b   1.000
_cell.length_c   1.000
_cell.angle_alpha   90.00
_cell.angle_beta   90.00
_cell.angle_gamma   90.00
#
_symmetry.space_group_name_H-M   'P 1'
#
loop_
_entity.id
_entity.type
_entity.pdbx_description
1 polymer ?
#
loop_
_entity_poly.entity_id
_entity_poly.type
_entity_poly.pdbx_seq_one_letter_code
_entity_poly.pdbx_strand_id
1 'polypeptide(L)'
;MSNITTKGANLPTTLNPSALMMDAMAGMSGEGRMFPEISIKASRWRLRPVGDEDETVLNTFNIQFALVSANPAKSKTFYLQKYDPEGEPKAPDCFSDDGIRPAADAQAKQSDLCATCEHNVWGSDMNPQTGKKNKRCKDSKRISVMLIGNESELYAWRLAPMNMLSFVDALKDAARQGVDIERVAFEAAFDTKSTFPHVLFKIARPLTNDEYEAVATLRASEGAKAAIGMGGTVVQAKPVERVKVEAIPAPEVKAKPQVVAKPKAVAAESVDLDSLLDGTA
;
A
#
# COMPACT_ATOMS: atom_id res chain seq x y z
N MET A 1 -23.47 39.96 -6.74
CA MET A 1 -22.71 38.98 -5.94
C MET A 1 -21.60 38.48 -6.83
N SER A 2 -20.41 39.06 -6.68
CA SER A 2 -19.29 38.87 -7.61
C SER A 2 -18.58 37.56 -7.31
N ASN A 3 -18.55 36.67 -8.30
CA ASN A 3 -17.69 35.49 -8.32
C ASN A 3 -16.24 35.95 -8.52
N ILE A 4 -15.38 35.71 -7.53
CA ILE A 4 -13.94 35.84 -7.70
C ILE A 4 -13.42 34.48 -8.14
N THR A 5 -13.22 34.35 -9.45
CA THR A 5 -12.35 33.35 -10.06
C THR A 5 -10.91 33.78 -9.82
N THR A 6 -10.17 33.06 -8.99
CA THR A 6 -8.72 33.24 -8.88
C THR A 6 -8.01 32.12 -9.64
N LYS A 7 -7.43 32.48 -10.77
CA LYS A 7 -6.48 31.65 -11.54
C LYS A 7 -5.23 31.38 -10.71
N GLY A 8 -4.67 30.18 -10.87
CA GLY A 8 -3.44 29.72 -10.25
C GLY A 8 -2.28 30.72 -10.39
N ALA A 9 -1.81 31.18 -9.25
CA ALA A 9 -0.55 31.88 -9.10
C ALA A 9 0.40 30.93 -8.36
N ASN A 10 1.60 30.71 -8.90
CA ASN A 10 2.67 30.03 -8.17
C ASN A 10 2.92 30.78 -6.86
N LEU A 11 2.49 30.18 -5.76
CA LEU A 11 2.64 30.75 -4.43
C LEU A 11 4.13 30.68 -4.02
N PRO A 12 4.69 31.73 -3.39
CA PRO A 12 6.02 31.67 -2.81
C PRO A 12 6.09 30.58 -1.71
N THR A 13 7.24 29.90 -1.60
CA THR A 13 7.50 28.75 -0.69
C THR A 13 7.19 29.04 0.79
N THR A 14 7.08 30.31 1.18
CA THR A 14 6.65 30.75 2.52
C THR A 14 5.17 30.45 2.84
N LEU A 15 4.39 30.02 1.84
CA LEU A 15 2.97 29.65 1.98
C LEU A 15 2.75 28.14 2.01
N ASN A 16 3.82 27.33 2.10
CA ASN A 16 3.68 25.92 2.45
C ASN A 16 2.88 25.79 3.77
N PRO A 17 1.97 24.81 3.88
CA PRO A 17 1.14 24.66 5.06
C PRO A 17 2.04 24.56 6.31
N SER A 18 1.85 25.51 7.23
CA SER A 18 2.61 25.54 8.48
C SER A 18 2.21 24.36 9.37
N ALA A 19 3.07 23.99 10.33
CA ALA A 19 2.73 23.00 11.35
C ALA A 19 1.39 23.33 12.05
N LEU A 20 1.13 24.62 12.30
CA LEU A 20 -0.15 25.09 12.85
C LEU A 20 -1.34 24.83 11.92
N MET A 21 -1.18 24.99 10.60
CA MET A 21 -2.24 24.62 9.65
C MET A 21 -2.46 23.11 9.61
N MET A 22 -1.38 22.30 9.68
CA MET A 22 -1.51 20.85 9.74
C MET A 22 -2.25 20.40 10.99
N ASP A 23 -1.92 20.96 12.15
CA ASP A 23 -2.61 20.68 13.42
C ASP A 23 -4.06 21.17 13.41
N ALA A 24 -4.33 22.34 12.84
CA ALA A 24 -5.69 22.87 12.73
C ALA A 24 -6.57 22.02 11.79
N MET A 25 -5.98 21.41 10.76
CA MET A 25 -6.68 20.49 9.85
C MET A 25 -6.73 19.05 10.37
N ALA A 26 -5.88 18.70 11.35
CA ALA A 26 -5.86 17.37 11.93
C ALA A 26 -7.20 17.06 12.62
N GLY A 27 -7.89 16.02 12.14
CA GLY A 27 -9.21 15.62 12.66
C GLY A 27 -10.40 16.37 12.07
N MET A 28 -10.19 17.36 11.20
CA MET A 28 -11.25 17.92 10.37
C MET A 28 -11.44 16.98 9.17
N SER A 29 -12.30 15.99 9.35
CA SER A 29 -12.63 14.97 8.35
C SER A 29 -13.07 15.59 7.03
N GLY A 30 -12.21 15.52 6.01
CA GLY A 30 -12.55 15.93 4.65
C GLY A 30 -11.36 15.74 3.73
N GLU A 31 -11.25 14.56 3.13
CA GLU A 31 -10.77 14.23 1.76
C GLU A 31 -9.49 14.88 1.19
N GLY A 32 -8.78 15.71 1.94
CA GLY A 32 -7.63 16.49 1.51
C GLY A 32 -6.32 15.77 1.78
N ARG A 33 -5.49 15.65 0.74
CA ARG A 33 -4.09 15.25 0.90
C ARG A 33 -3.37 16.36 1.68
N MET A 34 -2.79 16.04 2.84
CA MET A 34 -1.99 17.01 3.61
C MET A 34 -0.59 17.26 3.04
N PHE A 35 -0.12 16.34 2.20
CA PHE A 35 1.18 16.38 1.55
C PHE A 35 1.02 16.03 0.08
N PRO A 36 1.87 16.57 -0.81
CA PRO A 36 1.93 16.11 -2.19
C PRO A 36 2.29 14.62 -2.19
N GLU A 37 1.67 13.84 -3.08
CA GLU A 37 1.79 12.38 -3.11
C GLU A 37 2.41 11.89 -4.41
N ILE A 38 3.41 11.02 -4.30
CA ILE A 38 3.92 10.25 -5.45
C ILE A 38 2.97 9.07 -5.69
N SER A 39 2.38 9.04 -6.89
CA SER A 39 1.47 7.99 -7.34
C SER A 39 1.96 7.35 -8.65
N ILE A 40 1.50 6.13 -8.90
CA ILE A 40 1.79 5.37 -10.11
C ILE A 40 0.47 5.00 -10.76
N LYS A 41 0.25 5.44 -12.00
CA LYS A 41 -0.91 5.06 -12.80
C LYS A 41 -0.49 4.92 -14.26
N ALA A 42 -0.87 3.79 -14.87
CA ALA A 42 -0.49 3.43 -16.24
C ALA A 42 1.04 3.47 -16.50
N SER A 43 1.84 2.98 -15.54
CA SER A 43 3.31 2.97 -15.62
C SER A 43 3.92 4.35 -15.90
N ARG A 44 3.33 5.38 -15.28
CA ARG A 44 3.85 6.74 -15.26
C ARG A 44 3.86 7.24 -13.82
N TRP A 45 4.90 7.98 -13.48
CA TRP A 45 5.00 8.70 -12.23
C TRP A 45 4.06 9.91 -12.26
N ARG A 46 3.32 10.09 -11.18
CA ARG A 46 2.41 11.23 -11.00
C ARG A 46 2.71 11.90 -9.67
N LEU A 47 2.83 13.22 -9.69
CA LEU A 47 2.87 14.04 -8.50
C LEU A 47 1.47 14.60 -8.30
N ARG A 48 0.83 14.20 -7.21
CA ARG A 48 -0.50 14.68 -6.83
C ARG A 48 -0.32 15.81 -5.83
N PRO A 49 -0.55 17.07 -6.21
CA PRO A 49 -0.43 18.19 -5.28
C PRO A 49 -1.48 18.12 -4.16
N VAL A 50 -1.29 18.96 -3.15
CA VAL A 50 -2.25 19.20 -2.07
C VAL A 50 -3.48 19.94 -2.62
N GLY A 51 -4.67 19.60 -2.15
CA GLY A 51 -5.91 20.21 -2.62
C GLY A 51 -6.36 19.74 -4.01
N ASP A 52 -7.06 20.62 -4.72
CA ASP A 52 -7.72 20.34 -6.01
C ASP A 52 -6.87 20.73 -7.23
N GLU A 53 -5.57 20.93 -7.04
CA GLU A 53 -4.65 21.18 -8.15
C GLU A 53 -4.46 19.93 -9.04
N ASP A 54 -4.21 20.18 -10.33
CA ASP A 54 -4.05 19.12 -11.33
C ASP A 54 -2.83 18.22 -11.05
N GLU A 55 -3.00 16.91 -11.21
CA GLU A 55 -1.90 15.96 -11.11
C GLU A 55 -0.85 16.20 -12.20
N THR A 56 0.42 16.33 -11.80
CA THR A 56 1.53 16.44 -12.76
C THR A 56 2.02 15.04 -13.15
N VAL A 57 1.98 14.72 -14.45
CA VAL A 57 2.55 13.48 -14.98
C VAL A 57 4.00 13.72 -15.35
N LEU A 58 4.92 12.95 -14.77
CA LEU A 58 6.33 13.07 -15.10
C LEU A 58 6.64 12.26 -16.37
N ASN A 59 7.35 12.90 -17.30
CA ASN A 59 7.81 12.28 -18.56
C ASN A 59 9.14 11.53 -18.38
N THR A 60 9.33 10.88 -17.23
CA THR A 60 10.51 10.06 -16.93
C THR A 60 10.10 8.63 -16.59
N PHE A 61 10.98 7.68 -16.84
CA PHE A 61 10.81 6.28 -16.46
C PHE A 61 11.36 5.98 -15.06
N ASN A 62 12.24 6.84 -14.55
CA ASN A 62 12.82 6.72 -13.22
C ASN A 62 12.78 8.05 -12.46
N ILE A 63 12.77 7.95 -11.15
CA ILE A 63 12.89 9.09 -10.24
C ILE A 63 14.02 8.80 -9.25
N GLN A 64 14.76 9.83 -8.87
CA GLN A 64 15.70 9.75 -7.74
C GLN A 64 15.09 10.44 -6.54
N PHE A 65 15.25 9.83 -5.37
CA PHE A 65 14.69 10.33 -4.12
C PHE A 65 15.60 10.02 -2.94
N ALA A 66 15.53 10.85 -1.91
CA ALA A 66 16.10 10.59 -0.60
C ALA A 66 15.00 10.18 0.38
N LEU A 67 15.29 9.22 1.25
CA LEU A 67 14.34 8.78 2.28
C LEU A 67 14.36 9.75 3.46
N VAL A 68 13.22 10.39 3.73
CA VAL A 68 13.08 11.32 4.86
C VAL A 68 12.61 10.57 6.10
N SER A 69 11.51 9.83 5.99
CA SER A 69 10.96 9.03 7.09
C SER A 69 10.19 7.82 6.56
N ALA A 70 9.98 6.82 7.42
CA ALA A 70 9.22 5.63 7.09
C ALA A 70 8.38 5.20 8.29
N ASN A 71 7.11 4.87 8.06
CA ASN A 71 6.27 4.26 9.08
C ASN A 71 6.88 2.92 9.50
N PRO A 72 7.14 2.63 10.80
CA PRO A 72 7.75 1.37 11.21
C PRO A 72 6.87 0.16 10.85
N ALA A 73 5.55 0.33 10.88
CA ALA A 73 4.57 -0.71 10.56
C ALA A 73 4.10 -0.63 9.09
N LYS A 74 3.23 -1.58 8.72
CA LYS A 74 2.52 -1.57 7.45
C LYS A 74 1.13 -1.00 7.68
N SER A 75 0.77 0.04 6.94
CA SER A 75 -0.59 0.57 6.96
C SER A 75 -1.54 -0.38 6.23
N LYS A 76 -2.82 -0.34 6.64
CA LYS A 76 -3.89 -1.21 6.16
C LYS A 76 -4.99 -0.39 5.54
N THR A 77 -5.55 -0.90 4.45
CA THR A 77 -6.70 -0.29 3.79
C THR A 77 -7.63 -1.39 3.29
N PHE A 78 -8.91 -1.26 3.61
CA PHE A 78 -9.95 -2.19 3.20
C PHE A 78 -11.16 -1.42 2.68
N TYR A 79 -11.68 -1.94 1.57
CA TYR A 79 -12.90 -1.49 0.93
C TYR A 79 -13.91 -2.64 0.94
N LEU A 80 -15.14 -2.37 1.36
CA LEU A 80 -16.25 -3.32 1.31
C LEU A 80 -16.59 -3.64 -0.15
N GLN A 81 -16.66 -2.59 -0.97
CA GLN A 81 -16.91 -2.67 -2.39
C GLN A 81 -15.63 -2.92 -3.17
N LYS A 82 -15.77 -3.60 -4.31
CA LYS A 82 -14.66 -3.76 -5.26
C LYS A 82 -14.35 -2.41 -5.91
N TYR A 83 -13.09 -2.25 -6.31
CA TYR A 83 -12.66 -1.07 -7.04
C TYR A 83 -13.45 -0.93 -8.34
N ASP A 84 -14.04 0.25 -8.54
CA ASP A 84 -14.73 0.65 -9.75
C ASP A 84 -13.90 1.74 -10.44
N PRO A 85 -13.37 1.50 -11.66
CA PRO A 85 -12.58 2.50 -12.37
C PRO A 85 -13.38 3.73 -12.83
N GLU A 86 -14.72 3.63 -12.92
CA GLU A 86 -15.62 4.74 -13.30
C GLU A 86 -16.30 5.36 -12.07
N GLY A 87 -16.11 4.76 -10.90
CA GLY A 87 -16.69 5.24 -9.66
C GLY A 87 -15.95 6.44 -9.06
N GLU A 88 -16.69 7.25 -8.29
CA GLU A 88 -16.11 8.34 -7.51
C GLU A 88 -15.03 7.83 -6.54
N PRO A 89 -13.95 8.60 -6.30
CA PRO A 89 -12.95 8.28 -5.29
C PRO A 89 -13.63 8.13 -3.92
N LYS A 90 -13.49 6.95 -3.30
CA LYS A 90 -14.05 6.69 -1.97
C LYS A 90 -12.94 6.55 -0.93
N ALA A 91 -13.18 7.12 0.24
CA ALA A 91 -12.44 6.79 1.43
C ALA A 91 -12.60 5.29 1.75
N PRO A 92 -11.60 4.65 2.36
CA PRO A 92 -11.71 3.26 2.77
C PRO A 92 -12.72 3.08 3.90
N ASP A 93 -13.52 2.03 3.80
CA ASP A 93 -14.47 1.62 4.83
C ASP A 93 -13.75 1.30 6.16
N CYS A 94 -12.56 0.69 6.06
CA CYS A 94 -11.69 0.41 7.20
C CYS A 94 -10.24 0.67 6.84
N PHE A 95 -9.51 1.36 7.71
CA PHE A 95 -8.07 1.59 7.53
C PHE A 95 -7.35 1.61 8.88
N SER A 96 -6.03 1.45 8.84
CA SER A 96 -5.15 1.54 9.99
C SER A 96 -3.81 2.10 9.56
N ASP A 97 -3.33 3.13 10.24
CA ASP A 97 -2.03 3.75 9.94
C ASP A 97 -0.88 3.00 10.61
N ASP A 98 -1.12 2.44 11.80
CA ASP A 98 -0.14 1.68 12.60
C ASP A 98 -0.13 0.17 12.30
N GLY A 99 -1.12 -0.33 11.56
CA GLY A 99 -1.27 -1.75 11.26
C GLY A 99 -1.64 -2.63 12.46
N ILE A 100 -1.98 -2.05 13.61
CA ILE A 100 -2.34 -2.74 14.85
C ILE A 100 -3.86 -2.74 15.04
N ARG A 101 -4.49 -1.56 14.98
CA ARG A 101 -5.94 -1.38 15.15
C ARG A 101 -6.52 -0.50 14.04
N PRO A 102 -7.78 -0.70 13.63
CA PRO A 102 -8.44 0.26 12.77
C PRO A 102 -8.45 1.66 13.40
N ALA A 103 -8.28 2.68 12.57
CA ALA A 103 -8.34 4.08 12.98
C ALA A 103 -9.68 4.40 13.63
N ALA A 104 -9.70 5.34 14.57
CA ALA A 104 -10.88 5.63 15.39
C ALA A 104 -12.08 6.09 14.54
N ASP A 105 -11.78 6.84 13.48
CA ASP A 105 -12.67 7.46 12.49
C ASP A 105 -12.97 6.56 11.27
N ALA A 106 -12.48 5.32 11.25
CA ALA A 106 -12.88 4.35 10.22
C ALA A 106 -14.39 4.04 10.32
N GLN A 107 -15.11 4.23 9.22
CA GLN A 107 -16.58 4.15 9.16
C GLN A 107 -17.12 2.75 9.46
N ALA A 108 -16.44 1.70 9.00
CA ALA A 108 -16.86 0.31 9.16
C ALA A 108 -15.67 -0.57 9.56
N LYS A 109 -15.28 -0.53 10.84
CA LYS A 109 -14.20 -1.34 11.40
C LYS A 109 -14.49 -2.83 11.23
N GLN A 110 -13.56 -3.56 10.62
CA GLN A 110 -13.73 -5.00 10.32
C GLN A 110 -13.28 -5.91 11.46
N SER A 111 -12.45 -5.43 12.39
CA SER A 111 -11.94 -6.20 13.54
C SER A 111 -11.36 -5.29 14.61
N ASP A 112 -11.31 -5.74 15.86
CA ASP A 112 -10.67 -5.00 16.96
C ASP A 112 -9.14 -4.90 16.79
N LEU A 113 -8.53 -5.91 16.18
CA LEU A 113 -7.09 -5.99 15.90
C LEU A 113 -6.87 -6.38 14.44
N CYS A 114 -6.00 -5.64 13.74
CA CYS A 114 -5.66 -5.95 12.34
C CYS A 114 -5.01 -7.34 12.20
N ALA A 115 -4.32 -7.81 13.23
CA ALA A 115 -3.69 -9.14 13.24
C ALA A 115 -4.70 -10.30 13.17
N THR A 116 -5.91 -10.11 13.72
CA THR A 116 -6.98 -11.14 13.78
C THR A 116 -8.05 -10.95 12.71
N CYS A 117 -7.92 -9.93 11.85
CA CYS A 117 -8.90 -9.64 10.82
C CYS A 117 -8.89 -10.70 9.71
N GLU A 118 -10.06 -11.28 9.41
CA GLU A 118 -10.22 -12.28 8.34
C GLU A 118 -9.80 -11.74 6.96
N HIS A 119 -9.96 -10.43 6.72
CA HIS A 119 -9.57 -9.78 5.48
C HIS A 119 -8.05 -9.55 5.36
N ASN A 120 -7.30 -9.66 6.46
CA ASN A 120 -5.83 -9.57 6.46
C ASN A 120 -5.15 -10.95 6.32
N VAL A 121 -5.93 -12.02 6.12
CA VAL A 121 -5.41 -13.37 5.86
C VAL A 121 -5.02 -13.53 4.39
N TRP A 122 -3.89 -14.19 4.13
CA TRP A 122 -3.47 -14.52 2.76
C TRP A 122 -4.47 -15.46 2.09
N GLY A 123 -4.97 -15.10 0.92
CA GLY A 123 -6.02 -15.85 0.22
C GLY A 123 -7.45 -15.46 0.61
N SER A 124 -7.63 -14.41 1.41
CA SER A 124 -8.96 -13.79 1.66
C SER A 124 -9.53 -13.07 0.43
N ASP A 125 -8.72 -12.88 -0.60
CA ASP A 125 -9.11 -12.33 -1.89
C ASP A 125 -8.34 -13.08 -3.01
N MET A 126 -8.80 -12.92 -4.24
CA MET A 126 -8.16 -13.45 -5.43
C MET A 126 -8.11 -12.37 -6.50
N ASN A 127 -6.93 -12.12 -7.07
CA ASN A 127 -6.80 -11.16 -8.15
C ASN A 127 -7.57 -11.67 -9.40
N PRO A 128 -8.59 -10.95 -9.89
CA PRO A 128 -9.42 -11.42 -11.01
C PRO A 128 -8.64 -11.53 -12.32
N GLN A 129 -7.57 -10.75 -12.50
CA GLN A 129 -6.77 -10.75 -13.73
C GLN A 129 -5.70 -11.84 -13.75
N THR A 130 -5.12 -12.17 -12.59
CA THR A 130 -3.98 -13.11 -12.50
C THR A 130 -4.33 -14.45 -11.86
N GLY A 131 -5.51 -14.58 -11.23
CA GLY A 131 -5.93 -15.75 -10.46
C GLY A 131 -5.10 -16.00 -9.19
N LYS A 132 -4.15 -15.11 -8.86
CA LYS A 132 -3.28 -15.28 -7.70
C LYS A 132 -4.00 -14.89 -6.42
N LYS A 133 -3.81 -15.70 -5.37
CA LYS A 133 -4.26 -15.39 -4.00
C LYS A 133 -3.62 -14.08 -3.54
N ASN A 134 -4.42 -13.24 -2.92
CA ASN A 134 -3.97 -12.01 -2.28
C ASN A 134 -4.78 -11.78 -0.98
N LYS A 135 -4.56 -10.63 -0.35
CA LYS A 135 -5.35 -10.20 0.82
C LYS A 135 -6.41 -9.23 0.38
N ARG A 136 -7.59 -9.29 0.99
CA ARG A 136 -8.66 -8.31 0.76
C ARG A 136 -8.33 -6.97 1.39
N CYS A 137 -7.83 -7.00 2.63
CA CYS A 137 -7.21 -5.86 3.29
C CYS A 137 -5.81 -5.64 2.70
N LYS A 138 -5.61 -4.53 1.99
CA LYS A 138 -4.37 -4.21 1.31
C LYS A 138 -3.33 -3.69 2.29
N ASP A 139 -2.11 -4.19 2.15
CA ASP A 139 -0.93 -3.74 2.87
C ASP A 139 -0.24 -2.63 2.08
N SER A 140 0.20 -1.58 2.75
CA SER A 140 1.09 -0.57 2.17
C SER A 140 2.18 -0.14 3.15
N LYS A 141 3.33 0.29 2.64
CA LYS A 141 4.33 1.02 3.43
C LYS A 141 4.19 2.49 3.13
N ARG A 142 3.94 3.31 4.15
CA ARG A 142 4.00 4.76 4.03
C ARG A 142 5.42 5.23 4.29
N ILE A 143 5.98 5.90 3.31
CA ILE A 143 7.26 6.59 3.42
C ILE A 143 7.05 8.06 3.06
N SER A 144 7.91 8.91 3.59
CA SER A 144 8.06 10.28 3.15
C SER A 144 9.43 10.43 2.50
N VAL A 145 9.44 11.12 1.36
CA VAL A 145 10.63 11.23 0.52
C VAL A 145 10.80 12.67 0.02
N MET A 146 12.04 13.01 -0.30
CA MET A 146 12.41 14.22 -1.02
C MET A 146 12.85 13.80 -2.41
N LEU A 147 12.32 14.43 -3.47
CA LEU A 147 12.77 14.16 -4.83
C LEU A 147 14.07 14.92 -5.09
N ILE A 148 15.03 14.27 -5.74
CA ILE A 148 16.27 14.93 -6.17
C ILE A 148 15.94 15.92 -7.29
N GLY A 149 16.36 17.19 -7.14
CA GLY A 149 15.95 18.31 -7.98
C GLY A 149 14.72 19.08 -7.48
N ASN A 150 14.12 18.65 -6.35
CA ASN A 150 13.12 19.43 -5.61
C ASN A 150 13.32 19.21 -4.09
N GLU A 151 14.38 19.83 -3.57
CA GLU A 151 14.84 19.65 -2.19
C GLU A 151 13.95 20.36 -1.15
N SER A 152 13.04 21.23 -1.60
CA SER A 152 12.18 22.04 -0.73
C SER A 152 10.90 21.34 -0.29
N GLU A 153 10.56 20.21 -0.91
CA GLU A 153 9.24 19.62 -0.81
C GLU A 153 9.27 18.19 -0.28
N LEU A 154 8.37 17.91 0.66
CA LEU A 154 8.18 16.60 1.25
C LEU A 154 7.03 15.88 0.56
N TYR A 155 7.33 14.75 -0.07
CA TYR A 155 6.34 13.90 -0.72
C TYR A 155 5.95 12.73 0.16
N ALA A 156 4.65 12.48 0.30
CA ALA A 156 4.13 11.23 0.80
C ALA A 156 4.16 10.17 -0.31
N TRP A 157 4.52 8.93 0.02
CA TRP A 157 4.46 7.83 -0.93
C TRP A 157 3.99 6.54 -0.26
N ARG A 158 2.93 5.93 -0.82
CA ARG A 158 2.40 4.65 -0.40
C ARG A 158 2.91 3.53 -1.31
N LEU A 159 3.86 2.73 -0.81
CA LEU A 159 4.38 1.58 -1.52
C LEU A 159 3.41 0.40 -1.42
N ALA A 160 2.94 -0.07 -2.58
CA ALA A 160 2.17 -1.31 -2.69
C ALA A 160 3.03 -2.56 -2.39
N PRO A 161 2.43 -3.74 -2.10
CA PRO A 161 3.17 -4.91 -1.63
C PRO A 161 4.35 -5.37 -2.49
N MET A 162 4.20 -5.36 -3.81
CA MET A 162 5.29 -5.75 -4.70
C MET A 162 6.45 -4.75 -4.67
N ASN A 163 6.16 -3.45 -4.54
CA ASN A 163 7.17 -2.40 -4.45
C ASN A 163 7.84 -2.39 -3.07
N MET A 164 7.14 -2.83 -2.02
CA MET A 164 7.76 -3.01 -0.70
C MET A 164 8.87 -4.06 -0.73
N LEU A 165 8.69 -5.17 -1.45
CA LEU A 165 9.67 -6.24 -1.53
C LEU A 165 10.96 -5.76 -2.22
N SER A 166 10.84 -5.13 -3.38
CA SER A 166 12.00 -4.57 -4.09
C SER A 166 12.68 -3.44 -3.32
N PHE A 167 11.93 -2.64 -2.56
CA PHE A 167 12.53 -1.63 -1.69
C PHE A 167 13.31 -2.27 -0.52
N VAL A 168 12.79 -3.34 0.09
CA VAL A 168 13.52 -4.09 1.13
C VAL A 168 14.83 -4.66 0.59
N ASP A 169 14.85 -5.13 -0.66
CA ASP A 169 16.08 -5.63 -1.28
C ASP A 169 17.12 -4.51 -1.44
N ALA A 170 16.72 -3.31 -1.87
CA ALA A 170 17.60 -2.15 -1.94
C ALA A 170 18.13 -1.72 -0.55
N LEU A 171 17.31 -1.81 0.51
CA LEU A 171 17.75 -1.53 1.88
C LEU A 171 18.76 -2.57 2.38
N LYS A 172 18.57 -3.85 2.06
CA LYS A 172 19.54 -4.90 2.36
C LYS A 172 20.85 -4.71 1.59
N ASP A 173 20.77 -4.22 0.35
CA ASP A 173 21.95 -3.88 -0.44
C ASP A 173 22.75 -2.75 0.21
N ALA A 174 22.07 -1.70 0.69
CA ALA A 174 22.71 -0.61 1.43
C ALA A 174 23.40 -1.12 2.69
N ALA A 175 22.72 -1.95 3.48
CA ALA A 175 23.27 -2.57 4.67
C ALA A 175 24.51 -3.45 4.36
N ARG A 176 24.46 -4.25 3.28
CA ARG A 176 25.60 -5.06 2.83
C ARG A 176 26.80 -4.23 2.38
N GLN A 177 26.55 -3.05 1.81
CA GLN A 177 27.59 -2.12 1.38
C GLN A 177 28.11 -1.26 2.54
N GLY A 178 27.53 -1.36 3.74
CA GLY A 178 27.88 -0.51 4.88
C GLY A 178 27.48 0.96 4.69
N VAL A 179 26.50 1.22 3.83
CA VAL A 179 26.06 2.56 3.49
C VAL A 179 24.82 2.92 4.30
N ASP A 180 24.88 4.06 4.98
CA ASP A 180 23.74 4.63 5.67
C ASP A 180 22.69 5.12 4.66
N ILE A 181 21.47 4.61 4.78
CA ILE A 181 20.35 4.94 3.90
C ILE A 181 19.97 6.42 3.98
N GLU A 182 20.36 7.12 5.06
CA GLU A 182 20.17 8.56 5.20
C GLU A 182 21.12 9.39 4.34
N ARG A 183 22.21 8.79 3.84
CA ARG A 183 23.27 9.47 3.09
C ARG A 183 23.25 9.17 1.60
N VAL A 184 22.22 8.51 1.10
CA VAL A 184 22.12 8.11 -0.31
C VAL A 184 20.81 8.54 -0.94
N ALA A 185 20.91 8.85 -2.24
CA ALA A 185 19.78 8.88 -3.13
C ALA A 185 19.49 7.45 -3.61
N PHE A 186 18.22 7.08 -3.57
CA PHE A 186 17.68 5.90 -4.23
C PHE A 186 17.17 6.27 -5.62
N GLU A 187 17.28 5.34 -6.56
CA GLU A 187 16.57 5.41 -7.84
C GLU A 187 15.41 4.41 -7.82
N ALA A 188 14.23 4.89 -8.18
CA ALA A 188 13.05 4.07 -8.44
C ALA A 188 12.78 4.02 -9.94
N ALA A 189 12.72 2.83 -10.52
CA ALA A 189 12.47 2.65 -11.96
C ALA A 189 11.42 1.56 -12.21
N PHE A 190 10.65 1.69 -13.29
CA PHE A 190 9.69 0.65 -13.68
C PHE A 190 10.43 -0.60 -14.19
N ASP A 191 9.98 -1.79 -13.74
CA ASP A 191 10.45 -3.05 -14.29
C ASP A 191 9.86 -3.27 -15.69
N THR A 192 10.72 -3.21 -16.72
CA THR A 192 10.33 -3.42 -18.12
C THR A 192 9.97 -4.87 -18.45
N LYS A 193 10.28 -5.81 -17.55
CA LYS A 193 9.95 -7.23 -17.70
C LYS A 193 8.62 -7.61 -17.04
N SER A 194 8.07 -6.74 -16.21
CA SER A 194 6.80 -6.98 -15.52
C SER A 194 5.62 -6.53 -16.38
N THR A 195 4.53 -7.29 -16.35
CA THR A 195 3.26 -6.95 -17.04
C THR A 195 2.38 -6.00 -16.23
N PHE A 196 2.78 -5.68 -15.00
CA PHE A 196 2.13 -4.74 -14.10
C PHE A 196 3.15 -3.71 -13.62
N PRO A 197 2.73 -2.50 -13.19
CA PRO A 197 3.63 -1.41 -12.82
C PRO A 197 4.38 -1.71 -11.51
N HIS A 198 5.40 -2.57 -11.61
CA HIS A 198 6.32 -2.91 -10.55
C HIS A 198 7.51 -1.96 -10.59
N VAL A 199 7.92 -1.49 -9.42
CA VAL A 199 9.05 -0.57 -9.28
C VAL A 199 10.22 -1.31 -8.66
N LEU A 200 11.38 -1.20 -9.29
CA LEU A 200 12.66 -1.64 -8.76
C LEU A 200 13.37 -0.46 -8.10
N PHE A 201 14.04 -0.74 -7.00
CA PHE A 201 14.78 0.24 -6.22
C PHE A 201 16.26 -0.15 -6.22
N LYS A 202 17.13 0.84 -6.30
CA LYS A 202 18.58 0.67 -6.11
C LYS A 202 19.16 1.94 -5.49
N ILE A 203 20.35 1.81 -4.91
CA ILE A 203 21.15 2.97 -4.52
C ILE A 203 21.66 3.62 -5.80
N ALA A 204 21.37 4.90 -5.99
CA ALA A 204 21.83 5.65 -7.16
C ALA A 204 23.23 6.20 -6.92
N ARG A 205 23.39 6.97 -5.84
CA ARG A 205 24.62 7.64 -5.44
C ARG A 205 24.53 8.16 -4.00
N PRO A 206 25.65 8.52 -3.36
CA PRO A 206 25.64 9.35 -2.17
C PRO A 206 24.95 10.70 -2.43
N LEU A 207 24.31 11.25 -1.40
CA LEU A 207 23.78 12.61 -1.40
C LEU A 207 24.93 13.62 -1.39
N THR A 208 24.70 14.77 -2.01
CA THR A 208 25.56 15.94 -1.78
C THR A 208 25.33 16.48 -0.37
N ASN A 209 26.23 17.35 0.10
CA ASN A 209 26.05 17.98 1.42
C ASN A 209 24.75 18.78 1.49
N ASP A 210 24.44 19.55 0.45
CA ASP A 210 23.22 20.37 0.37
C ASP A 210 21.96 19.50 0.39
N GLU A 211 21.94 18.39 -0.35
CA GLU A 211 20.84 17.44 -0.35
C GLU A 211 20.67 16.78 1.03
N TYR A 212 21.77 16.43 1.68
CA TYR A 212 21.75 15.83 3.02
C TYR A 212 21.19 16.80 4.07
N GLU A 213 21.60 18.07 4.02
CA GLU A 213 21.08 19.11 4.92
C GLU A 213 19.59 19.40 4.68
N ALA A 214 19.15 19.40 3.42
CA ALA A 214 17.73 19.53 3.08
C ALA A 214 16.92 18.36 3.64
N VAL A 215 17.38 17.12 3.46
CA VAL A 215 16.72 15.92 4.03
C VAL A 215 16.68 15.99 5.56
N ALA A 216 17.76 16.41 6.21
CA ALA A 216 17.82 16.57 7.65
C ALA A 216 16.79 17.60 8.15
N THR A 217 16.66 18.72 7.45
CA THR A 217 15.67 19.78 7.74
C THR A 217 14.25 19.25 7.59
N LEU A 218 13.95 18.58 6.47
CA LEU A 218 12.64 17.97 6.24
C LEU A 218 12.32 16.89 7.28
N ARG A 219 13.30 16.08 7.67
CA ARG A 219 13.14 15.02 8.68
C ARG A 219 12.84 15.57 10.07
N ALA A 220 13.43 16.70 10.43
CA ALA A 220 13.19 17.37 11.70
C ALA A 220 11.79 18.02 11.77
N SER A 221 11.13 18.25 10.63
CA SER A 221 9.77 18.80 10.60
C SER A 221 8.74 17.81 11.16
N GLU A 222 7.70 18.34 11.82
CA GLU A 222 6.55 17.54 12.27
C GLU A 222 5.81 16.90 11.07
N GLY A 223 5.86 17.57 9.92
CA GLY A 223 5.33 17.09 8.65
C GLY A 223 5.89 15.72 8.24
N ALA A 224 7.14 15.39 8.56
CA ALA A 224 7.73 14.08 8.23
C ALA A 224 6.99 12.92 8.90
N LYS A 225 6.57 13.08 10.16
CA LYS A 225 5.80 12.06 10.90
C LYS A 225 4.35 12.03 10.46
N ALA A 226 3.76 13.19 10.18
CA ALA A 226 2.40 13.28 9.68
C ALA A 226 2.26 12.63 8.28
N ALA A 227 3.23 12.83 7.38
CA ALA A 227 3.25 12.25 6.04
C ALA A 227 3.26 10.71 6.03
N ILE A 228 3.86 10.09 7.05
CA ILE A 228 3.87 8.63 7.22
C ILE A 228 2.66 8.09 8.02
N GLY A 229 1.72 8.96 8.41
CA GLY A 229 0.51 8.60 9.17
C GLY A 229 0.74 8.40 10.67
N MET A 230 1.82 8.94 11.23
CA MET A 230 2.13 8.85 12.67
C MET A 230 1.87 10.15 13.44
N GLY A 231 1.26 11.16 12.81
CA GLY A 231 0.99 12.48 13.39
C GLY A 231 -0.31 12.59 14.20
N GLY A 232 -1.14 11.53 14.26
CA GLY A 232 -2.36 11.54 15.06
C GLY A 232 -2.09 11.10 16.49
N THR A 233 -2.42 11.96 17.46
CA THR A 233 -2.45 11.67 18.89
C THR A 233 -2.99 10.25 19.15
N VAL A 234 -2.22 9.45 19.88
CA VAL A 234 -2.64 8.13 20.36
C VAL A 234 -3.82 8.33 21.31
N VAL A 235 -5.05 8.34 20.78
CA VAL A 235 -6.24 8.30 21.63
C VAL A 235 -6.27 6.91 22.25
N GLN A 236 -5.92 6.84 23.54
CA GLN A 236 -6.14 5.66 24.37
C GLN A 236 -7.59 5.20 24.16
N ALA A 237 -7.75 4.06 23.48
CA ALA A 237 -9.07 3.53 23.16
C ALA A 237 -9.78 3.14 24.46
N LYS A 238 -10.86 3.85 24.81
CA LYS A 238 -11.87 3.33 25.72
C LYS A 238 -12.58 2.15 25.03
N PRO A 239 -12.97 1.09 25.76
CA PRO A 239 -13.64 -0.05 25.18
C PRO A 239 -14.95 0.40 24.49
N VAL A 240 -15.07 0.17 23.19
CA VAL A 240 -16.33 0.37 22.47
C VAL A 240 -17.12 -0.93 22.56
N GLU A 241 -18.30 -0.84 23.14
CA GLU A 241 -19.25 -1.94 23.27
C GLU A 241 -19.74 -2.37 21.87
N ARG A 242 -19.64 -3.67 21.58
CA ARG A 242 -19.93 -4.23 20.26
C ARG A 242 -21.42 -4.11 19.94
N VAL A 243 -21.76 -3.33 18.92
CA VAL A 243 -23.08 -3.41 18.29
C VAL A 243 -23.18 -4.75 17.56
N LYS A 244 -24.14 -5.57 17.97
CA LYS A 244 -24.44 -6.87 17.40
C LYS A 244 -25.13 -6.65 16.05
N VAL A 245 -24.42 -6.94 14.95
CA VAL A 245 -25.04 -7.02 13.62
C VAL A 245 -25.77 -8.36 13.52
N GLU A 246 -27.08 -8.30 13.33
CA GLU A 246 -27.91 -9.49 13.10
C GLU A 246 -27.57 -10.12 11.75
N ALA A 247 -27.30 -11.42 11.77
CA ALA A 247 -26.95 -12.20 10.61
C ALA A 247 -28.17 -12.37 9.68
N ILE A 248 -28.00 -12.04 8.40
CA ILE A 248 -28.95 -12.40 7.34
C ILE A 248 -28.93 -13.94 7.22
N PRO A 249 -30.08 -14.63 7.26
CA PRO A 249 -30.12 -16.08 7.24
C PRO A 249 -29.69 -16.65 5.87
N ALA A 250 -28.77 -17.60 5.90
CA ALA A 250 -28.39 -18.39 4.73
C ALA A 250 -29.54 -19.33 4.31
N PRO A 251 -29.79 -19.53 3.01
CA PRO A 251 -30.81 -20.46 2.54
C PRO A 251 -30.41 -21.92 2.78
N GLU A 252 -31.35 -22.69 3.34
CA GLU A 252 -31.21 -24.10 3.69
C GLU A 252 -31.05 -25.00 2.44
N VAL A 253 -29.94 -25.73 2.37
CA VAL A 253 -29.81 -26.89 1.47
C VAL A 253 -30.15 -28.14 2.28
N LYS A 254 -31.32 -28.73 1.98
CA LYS A 254 -31.77 -30.02 2.53
C LYS A 254 -30.85 -31.16 2.08
N ALA A 255 -30.48 -32.03 3.02
CA ALA A 255 -29.60 -33.17 2.81
C ALA A 255 -30.32 -34.53 2.86
N LYS A 256 -30.02 -35.37 1.84
CA LYS A 256 -29.77 -36.84 1.84
C LYS A 256 -30.93 -37.82 2.11
N PRO A 257 -30.86 -39.06 1.57
CA PRO A 257 -30.15 -40.20 2.21
C PRO A 257 -29.35 -41.11 1.22
N GLN A 258 -28.07 -41.43 1.46
CA GLN A 258 -27.52 -42.68 2.06
C GLN A 258 -28.11 -44.03 1.59
N VAL A 259 -27.27 -44.87 0.97
CA VAL A 259 -27.42 -46.34 0.90
C VAL A 259 -26.07 -47.00 1.23
N VAL A 260 -26.18 -48.18 1.86
CA VAL A 260 -25.28 -48.84 2.82
C VAL A 260 -24.40 -49.94 2.18
N ALA A 261 -23.17 -50.04 2.70
CA ALA A 261 -22.23 -51.18 2.89
C ALA A 261 -21.91 -52.27 1.83
N LYS A 262 -20.60 -52.59 1.77
CA LYS A 262 -19.86 -53.74 1.20
C LYS A 262 -20.16 -55.08 1.93
N PRO A 263 -19.84 -56.28 1.36
CA PRO A 263 -18.54 -56.94 1.67
C PRO A 263 -17.87 -57.87 0.60
N LYS A 264 -16.52 -57.92 0.72
CA LYS A 264 -15.48 -59.00 0.53
C LYS A 264 -15.14 -59.70 -0.82
N ALA A 265 -13.92 -59.38 -1.28
CA ALA A 265 -12.72 -60.16 -1.71
C ALA A 265 -12.75 -61.63 -2.22
N VAL A 266 -12.03 -61.87 -3.34
CA VAL A 266 -11.11 -63.00 -3.69
C VAL A 266 -10.11 -62.44 -4.75
N ALA A 267 -8.82 -62.21 -4.47
CA ALA A 267 -7.61 -63.08 -4.55
C ALA A 267 -7.13 -63.46 -5.98
N ALA A 268 -5.87 -63.08 -6.26
CA ALA A 268 -4.82 -63.65 -7.15
C ALA A 268 -5.12 -63.91 -8.65
N GLU A 269 -4.29 -63.38 -9.55
CA GLU A 269 -3.11 -64.09 -10.09
C GLU A 269 -2.28 -63.15 -10.98
N SER A 270 -0.96 -63.21 -10.83
CA SER A 270 0.05 -62.54 -11.65
C SER A 270 0.54 -63.50 -12.72
N VAL A 271 0.63 -63.09 -13.99
CA VAL A 271 1.49 -63.78 -14.98
C VAL A 271 2.12 -62.80 -15.97
N ASP A 272 3.44 -62.69 -15.79
CA ASP A 272 4.58 -62.54 -16.70
C ASP A 272 4.65 -61.54 -17.86
N LEU A 273 5.77 -60.82 -17.78
CA LEU A 273 6.34 -59.82 -18.66
C LEU A 273 7.49 -60.48 -19.44
N ASP A 274 7.20 -61.23 -20.51
CA ASP A 274 8.29 -61.83 -21.34
C ASP A 274 7.89 -62.31 -22.76
N SER A 275 6.87 -61.75 -23.42
CA SER A 275 6.40 -62.34 -24.70
C SER A 275 6.29 -61.45 -25.94
N LEU A 276 6.69 -60.17 -25.97
CA LEU A 276 6.55 -59.37 -27.20
C LEU A 276 7.70 -58.39 -27.51
N LEU A 277 8.94 -58.82 -27.32
CA LEU A 277 10.08 -58.37 -28.14
C LEU A 277 10.68 -59.60 -28.82
N ASP A 278 10.32 -59.82 -30.08
CA ASP A 278 11.17 -60.32 -31.17
C ASP A 278 10.29 -60.84 -32.32
N GLY A 279 10.41 -60.24 -33.52
CA GLY A 279 9.75 -60.78 -34.72
C GLY A 279 9.52 -59.79 -35.86
N THR A 280 10.61 -59.25 -36.40
CA THR A 280 10.83 -58.90 -37.82
C THR A 280 9.68 -59.11 -38.83
N ALA A 281 9.27 -58.02 -39.49
CA ALA A 281 9.05 -57.93 -40.95
C ALA A 281 9.07 -56.46 -41.37
#